data_AF-A0A2K0SX52-F1
#
_entry.id   AF-A0A2K0SX52-F1
#
_cell.length_a   1.000
_cell.length_b   1.000
_cell.length_c   1.000
_cell.angle_alpha   90.00
_cell.angle_beta   90.00
_cell.angle_gamma   90.00
#
_symmetry.space_group_name_H-M   'P 1'
#
loop_
_entity.id
_entity.type
_entity.pdbx_description
1 polymer ?
#
loop_
_entity_poly.entity_id
_entity_poly.type
_entity_poly.pdbx_seq_one_letter_code
_entity_poly.pdbx_strand_id
1 'polypeptide(L)'
;MAPLTRLPLAYRLFFLYLEPISALVGAFYTHFRQQRYLELLDSATAPAKLVPLSTSVAMSQLANMYFFFAINEALVLRSTGDLQVWRAVLLVLLIADFGHLYSMKELGPDIFYNVMDWNVGDLGNVPWVYAGATMRCCFLAGVGL
;
A
#
# COMPACT_ATOMS: atom_id res chain seq x y z
N MET A 1 9.46 -25.61 11.59
CA MET A 1 9.19 -24.18 11.35
C MET A 1 9.60 -23.40 12.59
N ALA A 2 10.46 -22.37 12.45
CA ALA A 2 10.70 -21.46 13.56
C ALA A 2 9.43 -20.66 13.85
N PRO A 3 9.04 -20.47 15.12
CA PRO A 3 7.81 -19.75 15.44
C PRO A 3 7.95 -18.26 15.10
N LEU A 4 6.92 -17.68 14.47
CA LEU A 4 6.82 -16.26 14.13
C LEU A 4 7.06 -15.32 15.33
N THR A 5 6.87 -15.82 16.55
CA THR A 5 7.10 -15.09 17.80
C THR A 5 8.53 -14.58 17.99
N ARG A 6 9.50 -15.08 17.22
CA ARG A 6 10.88 -14.58 17.21
C ARG A 6 11.06 -13.25 16.50
N LEU A 7 10.14 -12.85 15.63
CA LEU A 7 10.24 -11.56 14.95
C LEU A 7 9.90 -10.40 15.91
N PRO A 8 10.60 -9.26 15.82
CA PRO A 8 10.27 -8.06 16.57
C PRO A 8 8.79 -7.70 16.43
N LEU A 9 8.19 -7.26 17.54
CA LEU A 9 6.75 -6.98 17.60
C LEU A 9 6.34 -5.92 16.56
N ALA A 10 7.17 -4.90 16.34
CA ALA A 10 6.91 -3.85 15.36
C ALA A 10 6.69 -4.42 13.95
N TYR A 11 7.59 -5.30 13.47
CA TYR A 11 7.46 -5.92 12.15
C TYR A 11 6.24 -6.84 12.04
N ARG A 12 5.93 -7.59 13.10
CA ARG A 12 4.72 -8.42 13.12
C ARG A 12 3.45 -7.59 13.05
N LEU A 13 3.34 -6.55 13.87
CA LEU A 13 2.16 -5.70 13.88
C LEU A 13 1.98 -4.99 12.54
N PHE A 14 3.06 -4.46 11.98
CA PHE A 14 3.02 -3.74 10.72
C PHE A 14 2.66 -4.65 9.55
N PHE A 15 3.53 -5.62 9.21
CA PHE A 15 3.38 -6.44 8.00
C PHE A 15 2.24 -7.45 8.07
N LEU A 16 1.86 -7.93 9.26
CA LEU A 16 0.80 -8.92 9.36
C LEU A 16 -0.58 -8.28 9.56
N TYR A 17 -0.68 -7.06 10.10
CA TYR A 17 -1.98 -6.49 10.47
C TYR A 17 -2.23 -5.11 9.88
N LEU A 18 -1.42 -4.11 10.24
CA LEU A 18 -1.68 -2.73 9.84
C LEU A 18 -1.71 -2.60 8.32
N GLU A 19 -0.72 -3.18 7.67
CA GLU A 19 -0.55 -3.04 6.25
C GLU A 19 -1.59 -3.83 5.43
N PRO A 20 -1.87 -5.11 5.70
CA PRO A 20 -2.96 -5.82 5.03
C PRO A 20 -4.31 -5.13 5.21
N ILE A 21 -4.61 -4.60 6.40
CA ILE A 21 -5.86 -3.86 6.64
C ILE A 21 -5.88 -2.58 5.80
N SER A 22 -4.78 -1.82 5.75
CA SER A 22 -4.70 -0.60 4.94
C SER A 22 -4.88 -0.88 3.45
N ALA A 23 -4.30 -1.96 2.94
CA ALA A 23 -4.46 -2.38 1.55
C ALA A 23 -5.90 -2.83 1.24
N LEU A 24 -6.57 -3.50 2.18
CA LEU A 24 -8.00 -3.82 2.05
C LEU A 24 -8.87 -2.54 2.01
N VAL A 25 -8.53 -1.51 2.78
CA VAL A 25 -9.21 -0.20 2.69
C VAL A 25 -9.01 0.40 1.30
N GLY A 26 -7.79 0.40 0.77
CA GLY A 26 -7.50 0.84 -0.60
C GLY A 26 -8.30 0.06 -1.65
N ALA A 27 -8.35 -1.28 -1.54
CA ALA A 27 -9.13 -2.14 -2.42
C ALA A 27 -10.64 -1.83 -2.35
N PHE A 28 -11.16 -1.59 -1.14
CA PHE A 28 -12.56 -1.23 -0.95
C PHE A 28 -12.90 0.10 -1.65
N TYR A 29 -12.08 1.13 -1.46
CA TYR A 29 -12.35 2.45 -2.07
C TYR A 29 -12.23 2.42 -3.59
N THR A 30 -11.22 1.75 -4.12
CA THR A 30 -10.99 1.65 -5.58
C THR A 30 -12.02 0.77 -6.30
N HIS A 31 -12.76 -0.10 -5.61
CA HIS A 31 -13.84 -0.86 -6.23
C HIS A 31 -15.24 -0.31 -5.92
N PHE A 32 -15.57 -0.16 -4.63
CA PHE A 32 -16.93 0.16 -4.20
C PHE A 32 -17.19 1.67 -4.06
N ARG A 33 -16.15 2.49 -3.97
CA ARG A 33 -16.24 3.95 -3.79
C ARG A 33 -15.38 4.73 -4.79
N GLN A 34 -15.37 4.27 -6.04
CA GLN A 34 -14.51 4.80 -7.11
C GLN A 34 -14.55 6.32 -7.25
N GLN A 35 -15.75 6.89 -7.29
CA GLN A 35 -15.95 8.34 -7.38
C GLN A 35 -15.23 9.07 -6.24
N ARG A 36 -15.43 8.60 -5.00
CA ARG A 36 -14.79 9.18 -3.82
C ARG A 36 -13.27 9.02 -3.85
N TYR A 37 -12.77 7.88 -4.32
CA TYR A 37 -11.34 7.66 -4.47
C TYR A 37 -10.72 8.66 -5.46
N LEU A 38 -11.33 8.86 -6.63
CA LEU A 38 -10.84 9.82 -7.62
C LEU A 38 -10.92 11.27 -7.13
N GLU A 39 -11.97 11.64 -6.40
CA GLU A 39 -12.07 12.96 -5.76
C GLU A 39 -10.97 13.21 -4.72
N LEU A 40 -10.59 12.17 -3.97
CA LEU A 40 -9.48 12.24 -3.01
C LEU A 40 -8.12 12.24 -3.72
N LEU A 41 -8.03 11.59 -4.88
CA LEU A 41 -6.81 11.51 -5.68
C LEU A 41 -6.49 12.85 -6.34
N ASP A 42 -7.48 13.45 -6.99
CA ASP A 42 -7.44 14.83 -7.46
C ASP A 42 -8.87 15.34 -7.73
N SER A 43 -9.34 16.21 -6.84
CA SER A 43 -10.69 16.78 -6.95
C SER A 43 -10.89 17.65 -8.20
N ALA A 44 -9.82 18.23 -8.76
CA ALA A 44 -9.91 19.11 -9.91
C ALA A 44 -10.21 18.36 -11.22
N THR A 45 -9.66 17.16 -11.38
CA THR A 45 -9.86 16.32 -12.58
C THR A 45 -10.79 15.12 -12.36
N ALA A 46 -11.28 14.91 -11.13
CA ALA A 46 -12.25 13.87 -10.84
C ALA A 46 -13.52 14.01 -11.72
N PRO A 47 -14.09 12.90 -12.23
CA PRO A 47 -15.31 12.94 -13.03
C PRO A 47 -16.46 13.61 -12.27
N ALA A 48 -17.11 14.63 -12.85
CA ALA A 48 -18.22 15.32 -12.18
C ALA A 48 -19.54 14.51 -12.11
N LYS A 49 -19.61 13.37 -12.80
CA LYS A 49 -20.77 12.47 -12.87
C LYS A 49 -20.32 11.04 -12.56
N LEU A 50 -20.85 10.06 -13.30
CA LEU A 50 -20.43 8.67 -13.19
C LEU A 50 -18.98 8.50 -13.70
N VAL A 51 -18.22 7.66 -13.00
CA VAL A 51 -16.90 7.22 -13.46
C VAL A 51 -17.05 6.52 -14.82
N PRO A 52 -16.30 6.94 -15.87
CA PRO A 52 -16.35 6.30 -17.18
C PRO A 52 -16.08 4.80 -17.10
N LEU A 53 -16.73 4.01 -17.96
CA LEU A 53 -16.68 2.54 -17.88
C LEU A 53 -15.23 2.00 -17.92
N SER A 54 -14.40 2.50 -18.83
CA SER A 54 -12.99 2.08 -18.94
C SER A 54 -12.21 2.40 -17.67
N THR A 55 -12.40 3.59 -17.09
CA THR A 55 -11.80 3.99 -15.81
C THR A 55 -12.30 3.09 -14.68
N SER A 56 -13.60 2.79 -14.62
CA SER A 56 -14.19 1.93 -13.60
C SER A 56 -13.63 0.50 -13.64
N VAL A 57 -13.40 -0.05 -14.83
CA VAL A 57 -12.74 -1.35 -15.02
C VAL A 57 -11.29 -1.28 -14.54
N ALA A 58 -10.53 -0.25 -14.96
CA ALA A 58 -9.14 -0.07 -14.54
C ALA A 58 -9.01 0.10 -13.00
N MET A 59 -9.92 0.84 -12.38
CA MET A 59 -9.98 0.98 -10.93
C MET A 59 -10.33 -0.33 -10.21
N SER A 60 -11.19 -1.17 -10.80
CA SER A 60 -11.47 -2.50 -10.26
C SER A 60 -10.25 -3.44 -10.41
N GLN A 61 -9.46 -3.29 -11.47
CA GLN A 61 -8.18 -4.00 -11.59
C GLN A 61 -7.17 -3.52 -10.55
N LEU A 62 -7.12 -2.22 -10.26
CA LEU A 62 -6.31 -1.66 -9.17
C LEU A 62 -6.76 -2.19 -7.81
N ALA A 63 -8.07 -2.26 -7.56
CA ALA A 63 -8.62 -2.86 -6.35
C ALA A 63 -8.20 -4.31 -6.18
N ASN A 64 -8.22 -5.08 -7.27
CA ASN A 64 -7.75 -6.46 -7.26
C ASN A 64 -6.25 -6.56 -6.94
N MET A 65 -5.43 -5.61 -7.38
CA MET A 65 -4.00 -5.56 -7.00
C MET A 65 -3.80 -5.23 -5.53
N TYR A 66 -4.56 -4.29 -4.96
CA TYR A 66 -4.51 -4.01 -3.52
C TYR A 66 -5.01 -5.19 -2.69
N PHE A 67 -6.05 -5.88 -3.14
CA PHE A 67 -6.52 -7.11 -2.50
C PHE A 67 -5.46 -8.22 -2.59
N PHE A 68 -4.84 -8.42 -3.76
CA PHE A 68 -3.76 -9.36 -3.97
C PHE A 68 -2.58 -9.09 -3.02
N PHE A 69 -2.21 -7.83 -2.85
CA PHE A 69 -1.19 -7.40 -1.91
C PHE A 69 -1.57 -7.80 -0.47
N ALA A 70 -2.78 -7.45 -0.03
CA ALA A 70 -3.26 -7.76 1.32
C ALA A 70 -3.25 -9.28 1.61
N ILE A 71 -3.68 -10.11 0.66
CA ILE A 71 -3.70 -11.57 0.86
C ILE A 71 -2.29 -12.19 0.83
N ASN A 72 -1.34 -11.63 0.08
CA ASN A 72 0.04 -12.13 0.10
C ASN A 72 0.66 -11.95 1.48
N GLU A 73 0.56 -10.75 2.04
CA GLU A 73 1.02 -10.49 3.39
C GLU A 73 0.22 -11.29 4.43
N ALA A 74 -1.10 -11.39 4.24
CA ALA A 74 -1.94 -12.11 5.16
C ALA A 74 -1.62 -13.61 5.22
N LEU A 75 -1.44 -14.24 4.06
CA LEU A 75 -1.34 -15.70 3.94
C LEU A 75 0.12 -16.16 3.85
N VAL A 76 0.93 -15.58 2.97
CA VAL A 76 2.31 -16.05 2.71
C VAL A 76 3.18 -15.82 3.94
N LEU A 77 3.20 -14.60 4.49
CA LEU A 77 4.04 -14.29 5.67
C LEU A 77 3.57 -15.04 6.93
N ARG A 78 2.28 -15.37 7.05
CA ARG A 78 1.77 -16.20 8.16
C ARG A 78 2.06 -17.69 7.98
N SER A 79 2.20 -18.15 6.73
CA SER A 79 2.43 -19.56 6.42
C SER A 79 3.86 -20.03 6.69
N THR A 80 4.80 -19.12 6.98
CA THR A 80 6.20 -19.50 7.20
C THR A 80 6.91 -18.56 8.19
N GLY A 81 7.82 -19.14 8.98
CA GLY A 81 8.79 -18.40 9.79
C GLY A 81 10.17 -18.29 9.15
N ASP A 82 10.31 -18.67 7.87
CA ASP A 82 11.58 -18.59 7.15
C ASP A 82 11.89 -17.13 6.74
N LEU A 83 12.99 -16.60 7.26
CA LEU A 83 13.44 -15.25 6.96
C LEU A 83 13.82 -15.05 5.48
N GLN A 84 14.21 -16.09 4.76
CA GLN A 84 14.48 -15.98 3.32
C GLN A 84 13.19 -15.67 2.55
N VAL A 85 12.09 -16.35 2.89
CA VAL A 85 10.78 -16.09 2.29
C VAL A 85 10.29 -14.70 2.66
N TRP A 86 10.40 -14.31 3.94
CA TRP A 86 10.04 -12.96 4.38
C TRP A 86 10.81 -11.88 3.62
N ARG A 87 12.14 -12.01 3.50
CA ARG A 87 12.96 -11.04 2.75
C ARG A 87 12.59 -10.99 1.28
N ALA A 88 12.33 -12.13 0.64
CA ALA A 88 11.92 -12.17 -0.76
C ALA A 88 10.57 -11.44 -0.98
N VAL A 89 9.57 -11.73 -0.15
CA VAL A 89 8.26 -11.06 -0.23
C VAL A 89 8.42 -9.56 0.04
N LEU A 90 9.08 -9.16 1.13
CA LEU A 90 9.23 -7.75 1.48
C LEU A 90 10.05 -6.96 0.45
N LEU A 91 11.00 -7.59 -0.24
CA LEU A 91 11.72 -6.96 -1.36
C LEU A 91 10.78 -6.68 -2.55
N VAL A 92 9.93 -7.65 -2.92
CA VAL A 92 8.93 -7.44 -3.99
C VAL A 92 7.98 -6.31 -3.62
N LEU A 93 7.54 -6.26 -2.36
CA LEU A 93 6.66 -5.20 -1.89
C LEU A 93 7.36 -3.83 -1.84
N LEU A 94 8.64 -3.77 -1.49
CA LEU A 94 9.42 -2.52 -1.53
C LEU A 94 9.52 -1.97 -2.96
N ILE A 95 9.69 -2.84 -3.96
CA ILE A 95 9.65 -2.43 -5.37
C ILE A 95 8.26 -1.89 -5.73
N ALA A 96 7.20 -2.53 -5.24
CA ALA A 96 5.83 -2.05 -5.45
C ALA A 96 5.57 -0.69 -4.79
N ASP A 97 6.13 -0.43 -3.59
CA ASP A 97 6.04 0.87 -2.90
C ASP A 97 6.61 2.00 -3.77
N PHE A 98 7.79 1.80 -4.36
CA PHE A 98 8.37 2.79 -5.28
C PHE A 98 7.54 2.93 -6.56
N GLY A 99 6.99 1.84 -7.08
CA GLY A 99 6.06 1.88 -8.21
C GLY A 99 4.80 2.70 -7.90
N HIS A 100 4.24 2.54 -6.71
CA HIS A 100 3.09 3.31 -6.23
C HIS A 100 3.43 4.80 -6.14
N LEU A 101 4.51 5.17 -5.45
CA LEU A 101 4.94 6.57 -5.35
C LEU A 101 5.22 7.20 -6.72
N TYR A 102 5.87 6.45 -7.62
CA TYR A 102 6.10 6.92 -9.00
C TYR A 102 4.80 7.16 -9.76
N SER A 103 3.76 6.34 -9.53
CA SER A 103 2.45 6.53 -10.17
C SER A 103 1.78 7.86 -9.81
N MET A 104 2.22 8.50 -8.72
CA MET A 104 1.69 9.79 -8.25
C MET A 104 2.34 11.01 -8.89
N LYS A 105 3.40 10.83 -9.68
CA LYS A 105 4.21 11.94 -10.23
C LYS A 105 3.42 12.97 -11.06
N GLU A 106 2.34 12.54 -11.72
CA GLU A 106 1.53 13.40 -12.59
C GLU A 106 0.64 14.37 -11.78
N LEU A 107 0.48 14.16 -10.46
CA LEU A 107 -0.14 15.13 -9.55
C LEU A 107 0.79 16.32 -9.24
N GLY A 108 2.01 16.31 -9.76
CA GLY A 108 3.02 17.33 -9.52
C GLY A 108 3.92 17.02 -8.31
N PRO A 109 5.04 17.74 -8.17
CA PRO A 109 6.04 17.44 -7.14
C PRO A 109 5.54 17.72 -5.71
N ASP A 110 4.60 18.66 -5.53
CA ASP A 110 4.08 19.06 -4.22
C ASP A 110 3.44 17.90 -3.45
N ILE A 111 2.88 16.90 -4.16
CA ILE A 111 2.27 15.73 -3.54
C ILE A 111 3.23 14.97 -2.61
N PHE A 112 4.54 15.06 -2.84
CA PHE A 112 5.55 14.32 -2.08
C PHE A 112 6.03 15.04 -0.81
N TYR A 113 5.82 16.36 -0.67
CA TYR A 113 6.41 17.13 0.43
C TYR A 113 5.51 18.20 1.05
N ASN A 114 4.44 18.64 0.38
CA ASN A 114 3.56 19.68 0.90
C ASN A 114 2.53 19.11 1.87
N VAL A 115 3.00 18.79 3.08
CA VAL A 115 2.21 18.14 4.13
C VAL A 115 1.00 18.96 4.61
N MET A 116 0.99 20.27 4.37
CA MET A 116 -0.10 21.16 4.79
C MET A 116 -1.35 21.03 3.92
N ASP A 117 -1.16 20.63 2.67
CA ASP A 117 -2.24 20.50 1.68
C ASP A 117 -2.75 19.06 1.53
N TRP A 118 -2.14 18.10 2.23
CA TRP A 118 -2.53 16.71 2.17
C TRP A 118 -3.93 16.45 2.74
N ASN A 119 -4.75 15.81 1.92
CA ASN A 119 -6.03 15.26 2.32
C ASN A 119 -5.88 13.81 2.86
N VAL A 120 -6.99 13.20 3.30
CA VAL A 120 -6.97 11.84 3.88
C VAL A 120 -6.49 10.75 2.89
N GLY A 121 -6.73 10.94 1.59
CA GLY A 121 -6.21 10.09 0.53
C GLY A 121 -4.70 10.25 0.36
N ASP A 122 -4.20 11.47 0.36
CA ASP A 122 -2.77 11.75 0.24
C ASP A 122 -1.98 11.13 1.40
N LEU A 123 -2.51 11.23 2.62
CA LEU A 123 -1.94 10.55 3.80
C LEU A 123 -1.80 9.04 3.60
N GLY A 124 -2.75 8.40 2.92
CA GLY A 124 -2.70 6.97 2.60
C GLY A 124 -1.76 6.63 1.44
N ASN A 125 -1.68 7.49 0.43
CA ASN A 125 -0.90 7.24 -0.79
C ASN A 125 0.58 7.64 -0.67
N VAL A 126 0.94 8.55 0.24
CA VAL A 126 2.29 9.11 0.32
C VAL A 126 3.00 8.77 1.63
N PRO A 127 2.72 9.40 2.79
CA PRO A 127 3.49 9.13 4.01
C PRO A 127 3.28 7.71 4.54
N TRP A 128 2.09 7.11 4.36
CA TRP A 128 1.87 5.72 4.75
C TRP A 128 2.70 4.75 3.91
N VAL A 129 2.82 4.99 2.59
CA VAL A 129 3.67 4.19 1.69
C VAL A 129 5.15 4.38 2.01
N TYR A 130 5.57 5.61 2.33
CA TYR A 130 6.94 5.85 2.85
C TYR A 130 7.21 5.10 4.16
N ALA A 131 6.23 5.02 5.07
CA ALA A 131 6.38 4.25 6.30
C ALA A 131 6.55 2.75 6.00
N GLY A 132 5.74 2.20 5.09
CA GLY A 132 5.87 0.81 4.62
C GLY A 132 7.22 0.52 4.00
N ALA A 133 7.65 1.35 3.03
CA ALA A 133 8.94 1.24 2.39
C ALA A 133 10.10 1.31 3.41
N THR A 134 10.00 2.21 4.39
CA THR A 134 11.00 2.34 5.46
C THR A 134 11.08 1.08 6.32
N MET A 135 9.93 0.55 6.76
CA MET A 135 9.87 -0.69 7.54
C MET A 135 10.51 -1.87 6.78
N ARG A 136 10.25 -1.96 5.47
CA ARG A 136 10.86 -2.98 4.60
C ARG A 136 12.36 -2.79 4.47
N CYS A 137 12.84 -1.57 4.21
CA CYS A 137 14.26 -1.26 4.16
C CYS A 137 14.96 -1.65 5.46
N CYS A 138 14.40 -1.30 6.62
CA CYS A 138 14.94 -1.67 7.92
C CYS A 138 14.99 -3.20 8.10
N PHE A 139 13.91 -3.91 7.78
CA PHE A 139 13.87 -5.38 7.87
C PHE A 139 14.91 -6.05 6.96
N LEU A 140 14.99 -5.62 5.70
CA LEU A 140 15.91 -6.16 4.70
C LEU A 140 17.38 -5.89 5.08
N ALA A 141 17.66 -4.73 5.67
CA ALA A 141 18.98 -4.37 6.19
C ALA A 141 19.32 -5.06 7.53
N GLY A 142 18.40 -5.81 8.13
CA GLY A 142 18.63 -6.49 9.41
C GLY A 142 18.49 -5.60 10.65
N VAL A 143 17.92 -4.40 10.52
CA VAL A 143 17.75 -3.48 11.64
C VAL A 143 16.74 -4.04 12.63
N GLY A 144 17.20 -4.35 13.84
CA GLY A 144 16.35 -4.86 14.93
C GLY A 144 15.96 -6.33 14.81
N LEU A 145 16.53 -7.10 13.87
CA LEU A 145 16.29 -8.55 13.69
C LEU A 145 17.24 -9.43 14.52
#